data_AF-A0A540N1G8-F1
#
_entry.id   AF-A0A540N1G8-F1
#
_cell.length_a   1.000
_cell.length_b   1.000
_cell.length_c   1.000
_cell.angle_alpha   90.00
_cell.angle_beta   90.00
_cell.angle_gamma   90.00
#
_symmetry.space_group_name_H-M   'P 1'
#
loop_
_entity.id
_entity.type
_entity.pdbx_description
1 polymer ?
#
loop_
_entity_poly.entity_id
_entity_poly.type
_entity_poly.pdbx_seq_one_letter_code
_entity_poly.pdbx_strand_id
1 'polypeptide(L)'
;MSWLRAAVSKAVEAGNNNNLTRTVKNYADSVVQQAGQAVAEGAKRLQDRMGGRSFRSAKKSIQRLEEAAVSCRGPERLVLYYDSDVGGEPMNFHEVFLQSQALEGITLSMILEAPNDEEVALLMEMFRLCLTGGTEVHHATVSSIKDLATAFSSYDDEVLVKRDELLQFAQGAITGLKINADVVRIDEEASSLKRKLDVTKPPLKPSNEGHDKASEETKLETIKALKEALAQIRACSRIEALLLKKKLLNNGDSPEIHAQKVDKLKVLSESLASSSAKAENRILDHRLQKEEAIKVRVARASEVTEREKEITAEISELEKERDDLEAKLKKVNISLAAANARLRNTREEREQFEEANNKIVSHCETREVELSKSIATCKVEADILKTWINFLEDTWVLQRSYADKKEKLKELGPSVSRIGTFVENLKKLSEGSKMAASAENEASKVLNPINNLEEEYMDLETKIITTFSVVDYTKEQFYGQRAEVSRKDDPRVKELFIDIEKLREQFEAIERPNLQLENPSPKAETSSSEKPQSGPSHLPTESTGAQEAGTDKQPGSGAVKAQQTHDTEAELAKLESEFGKVGQDYSGEEINDWEFDELERELQSGESSTK
;
A
#
# COMPACT_ATOMS: atom_id res chain seq x y z
N MET A 1 58.58 -57.64 -30.15
CA MET A 1 57.84 -58.79 -30.73
C MET A 1 56.31 -58.69 -30.63
N SER A 2 55.72 -57.97 -29.66
CA SER A 2 54.28 -57.67 -29.73
C SER A 2 54.00 -56.60 -30.79
N TRP A 3 54.70 -55.45 -30.71
CA TRP A 3 54.55 -54.30 -31.62
C TRP A 3 54.55 -54.69 -33.11
N LEU A 4 55.54 -55.46 -33.58
CA LEU A 4 55.63 -55.83 -35.01
C LEU A 4 54.46 -56.73 -35.48
N ARG A 5 53.87 -57.54 -34.59
CA ARG A 5 52.61 -58.24 -34.91
C ARG A 5 51.42 -57.29 -34.89
N ALA A 6 51.34 -56.41 -33.89
CA ALA A 6 50.26 -55.41 -33.80
C ALA A 6 50.27 -54.45 -34.99
N ALA A 7 51.43 -54.01 -35.47
CA ALA A 7 51.58 -53.18 -36.67
C ALA A 7 51.16 -53.93 -37.94
N VAL A 8 51.57 -55.20 -38.11
CA VAL A 8 51.12 -56.04 -39.24
C VAL A 8 49.61 -56.32 -39.17
N SER A 9 49.04 -56.51 -37.97
CA SER A 9 47.57 -56.66 -37.80
C SER A 9 46.83 -55.35 -38.10
N LYS A 10 47.24 -54.21 -37.53
CA LYS A 10 46.68 -52.88 -37.85
C LYS A 10 46.77 -52.57 -39.36
N ALA A 11 47.88 -52.94 -40.01
CA ALA A 11 48.05 -52.75 -41.46
C ALA A 11 47.14 -53.65 -42.32
N VAL A 12 46.72 -54.82 -41.80
CA VAL A 12 45.70 -55.67 -42.43
C VAL A 12 44.29 -55.12 -42.18
N GLU A 13 44.03 -54.52 -41.02
CA GLU A 13 42.73 -53.94 -40.66
C GLU A 13 42.47 -52.56 -41.32
N ALA A 14 43.53 -51.79 -41.62
CA ALA A 14 43.45 -50.51 -42.32
C ALA A 14 43.17 -50.64 -43.85
N GLY A 15 43.18 -51.86 -44.40
CA GLY A 15 42.93 -52.11 -45.81
C GLY A 15 41.44 -52.00 -46.19
N ASN A 16 40.97 -50.80 -46.50
CA ASN A 16 39.55 -50.55 -46.80
C ASN A 16 39.04 -51.37 -48.02
N ASN A 17 37.76 -51.75 -47.96
CA ASN A 17 37.15 -52.83 -48.72
C ASN A 17 37.12 -52.58 -50.24
N ASN A 18 37.80 -53.44 -51.00
CA ASN A 18 37.59 -53.60 -52.44
C ASN A 18 37.69 -55.08 -52.86
N ASN A 19 36.99 -55.45 -53.95
CA ASN A 19 36.66 -56.86 -54.24
C ASN A 19 37.84 -57.78 -54.63
N LEU A 20 39.06 -57.26 -54.79
CA LEU A 20 40.23 -58.05 -55.21
C LEU A 20 40.74 -59.00 -54.09
N THR A 21 40.50 -58.67 -52.82
CA THR A 21 41.01 -59.40 -51.64
C THR A 21 40.50 -60.85 -51.53
N ARG A 22 39.37 -61.18 -52.19
CA ARG A 22 38.73 -62.50 -52.06
C ARG A 22 39.56 -63.66 -52.63
N THR A 23 40.33 -63.40 -53.69
CA THR A 23 41.18 -64.43 -54.32
C THR A 23 42.42 -64.71 -53.48
N VAL A 24 43.08 -63.66 -52.98
CA VAL A 24 44.30 -63.76 -52.16
C VAL A 24 44.02 -64.41 -50.81
N LYS A 25 42.86 -64.12 -50.18
CA LYS A 25 42.47 -64.73 -48.91
C LYS A 25 42.43 -66.28 -48.98
N ASN A 26 41.85 -66.83 -50.04
CA ASN A 26 41.74 -68.28 -50.23
C ASN A 26 43.12 -68.97 -50.37
N TYR A 27 44.14 -68.25 -50.87
CA TYR A 27 45.51 -68.77 -50.97
C TYR A 27 46.22 -68.74 -49.61
N ALA A 28 46.04 -67.66 -48.84
CA ALA A 28 46.62 -67.52 -47.50
C ALA A 28 46.07 -68.55 -46.50
N ASP A 29 44.75 -68.75 -46.45
CA ASP A 29 44.10 -69.68 -45.51
C ASP A 29 44.57 -71.15 -45.69
N SER A 30 44.93 -71.54 -46.92
CA SER A 30 45.48 -72.86 -47.25
C SER A 30 46.84 -73.11 -46.59
N VAL A 31 47.77 -72.16 -46.72
CA VAL A 31 49.13 -72.26 -46.15
C VAL A 31 49.10 -72.24 -44.61
N VAL A 32 48.15 -71.50 -44.02
CA VAL A 32 47.98 -71.40 -42.56
C VAL A 32 47.57 -72.74 -41.92
N GLN A 33 46.67 -73.51 -42.54
CA GLN A 33 46.24 -74.80 -41.95
C GLN A 33 47.40 -75.80 -41.79
N GLN A 34 48.25 -75.94 -42.81
CA GLN A 34 49.30 -76.96 -42.80
C GLN A 34 50.51 -76.57 -41.94
N ALA A 35 50.76 -75.26 -41.73
CA ALA A 35 51.77 -74.78 -40.79
C ALA A 35 51.30 -74.83 -39.32
N GLY A 36 50.00 -74.66 -39.05
CA GLY A 36 49.45 -74.53 -37.70
C GLY A 36 49.69 -75.75 -36.79
N GLN A 37 49.56 -76.97 -37.33
CA GLN A 37 49.69 -78.20 -36.53
C GLN A 37 51.13 -78.41 -36.01
N ALA A 38 52.16 -78.10 -36.81
CA ALA A 38 53.56 -78.27 -36.40
C ALA A 38 54.00 -77.27 -35.30
N VAL A 39 53.43 -76.06 -35.29
CA VAL A 39 53.79 -75.02 -34.31
C VAL A 39 53.09 -75.23 -32.95
N ALA A 40 51.90 -75.83 -32.94
CA ALA A 40 51.13 -76.08 -31.72
C ALA A 40 51.86 -76.99 -30.71
N GLU A 41 52.56 -78.02 -31.17
CA GLU A 41 53.38 -78.88 -30.29
C GLU A 41 54.66 -78.19 -29.81
N GLY A 42 55.27 -77.35 -30.65
CA GLY A 42 56.45 -76.56 -30.28
C GLY A 42 56.14 -75.52 -29.19
N ALA A 43 54.97 -74.86 -29.28
CA ALA A 43 54.55 -73.85 -28.31
C ALA A 43 54.46 -74.40 -26.88
N LYS A 44 53.92 -75.62 -26.70
CA LYS A 44 53.78 -76.29 -25.39
C LYS A 44 55.11 -76.61 -24.69
N ARG A 45 56.26 -76.58 -25.38
CA ARG A 45 57.58 -76.85 -24.76
C ARG A 45 58.40 -75.60 -24.44
N LEU A 46 57.91 -74.40 -24.77
CA LEU A 46 58.64 -73.14 -24.56
C LEU A 46 58.13 -72.29 -23.37
N GLN A 47 56.96 -72.62 -22.82
CA GLN A 47 56.25 -71.74 -21.88
C GLN A 47 56.87 -71.72 -20.47
N ASP A 48 57.39 -72.84 -19.97
CA ASP A 48 57.87 -72.98 -18.59
C ASP A 48 59.29 -72.42 -18.31
N ARG A 49 59.99 -71.84 -19.32
CA ARG A 49 61.45 -71.65 -19.18
C ARG A 49 62.09 -70.44 -19.86
N MET A 50 61.56 -69.22 -19.70
CA MET A 50 62.44 -68.02 -19.69
C MET A 50 61.82 -66.75 -19.08
N GLY A 51 62.18 -66.47 -17.83
CA GLY A 51 62.24 -65.09 -17.33
C GLY A 51 63.57 -64.41 -17.71
N GLY A 52 63.54 -63.12 -18.02
CA GLY A 52 64.67 -62.21 -17.86
C GLY A 52 65.95 -62.42 -18.70
N ARG A 53 65.88 -62.92 -19.96
CA ARG A 53 67.11 -63.14 -20.78
C ARG A 53 67.06 -62.69 -22.25
N SER A 54 66.05 -61.94 -22.68
CA SER A 54 65.77 -61.71 -24.11
C SER A 54 66.56 -60.59 -24.81
N PHE A 55 67.25 -59.68 -24.10
CA PHE A 55 67.90 -58.53 -24.76
C PHE A 55 69.04 -58.95 -25.73
N ARG A 56 69.82 -59.98 -25.37
CA ARG A 56 70.78 -60.63 -26.30
C ARG A 56 70.11 -61.40 -27.45
N SER A 57 68.81 -61.68 -27.36
CA SER A 57 68.04 -62.31 -28.45
C SER A 57 67.60 -61.26 -29.47
N ALA A 58 67.04 -60.13 -29.03
CA ALA A 58 66.63 -59.04 -29.92
C ALA A 58 67.82 -58.49 -30.73
N LYS A 59 68.96 -58.19 -30.08
CA LYS A 59 70.18 -57.79 -30.79
C LYS A 59 70.69 -58.89 -31.74
N LYS A 60 70.56 -60.18 -31.40
CA LYS A 60 70.86 -61.30 -32.32
C LYS A 60 69.82 -61.51 -33.41
N SER A 61 68.59 -61.00 -33.28
CA SER A 61 67.58 -61.05 -34.34
C SER A 61 67.74 -59.91 -35.33
N ILE A 62 68.10 -58.70 -34.85
CA ILE A 62 68.50 -57.58 -35.71
C ILE A 62 69.83 -57.93 -36.40
N GLN A 63 70.83 -58.39 -35.65
CA GLN A 63 72.08 -58.90 -36.24
C GLN A 63 71.85 -60.08 -37.20
N ARG A 64 70.78 -60.89 -37.05
CA ARG A 64 70.40 -61.91 -38.03
C ARG A 64 69.64 -61.39 -39.23
N LEU A 65 68.98 -60.24 -39.12
CA LEU A 65 68.34 -59.56 -40.26
C LEU A 65 69.39 -58.79 -41.06
N GLU A 66 70.34 -58.16 -40.36
CA GLU A 66 71.60 -57.61 -40.87
C GLU A 66 72.45 -58.71 -41.50
N GLU A 67 72.69 -59.85 -40.84
CA GLU A 67 73.35 -61.00 -41.46
C GLU A 67 72.53 -61.55 -42.64
N ALA A 68 71.19 -61.57 -42.61
CA ALA A 68 70.38 -62.02 -43.76
C ALA A 68 70.38 -61.04 -44.95
N ALA A 69 70.57 -59.74 -44.73
CA ALA A 69 70.59 -58.70 -45.76
C ALA A 69 72.02 -58.34 -46.25
N VAL A 70 73.02 -58.48 -45.38
CA VAL A 70 74.43 -58.11 -45.61
C VAL A 70 75.30 -59.35 -45.88
N SER A 71 74.91 -60.56 -45.45
CA SER A 71 75.52 -61.83 -45.90
C SER A 71 74.99 -62.29 -47.27
N CYS A 72 74.62 -61.33 -48.13
CA CYS A 72 74.45 -61.50 -49.57
C CYS A 72 75.82 -61.73 -50.27
N ARG A 73 76.62 -62.66 -49.73
CA ARG A 73 77.92 -63.13 -50.21
C ARG A 73 78.04 -64.67 -50.18
N GLY A 74 76.97 -65.40 -49.87
CA GLY A 74 76.94 -66.87 -49.84
C GLY A 74 75.89 -67.47 -50.80
N PRO A 75 76.10 -68.66 -51.38
CA PRO A 75 75.10 -69.34 -52.24
C PRO A 75 73.90 -69.95 -51.47
N GLU A 76 73.83 -69.77 -50.15
CA GLU A 76 72.93 -70.52 -49.27
C GLU A 76 71.55 -69.86 -49.15
N ARG A 77 70.75 -70.04 -50.21
CA ARG A 77 69.27 -70.10 -50.22
C ARG A 77 68.57 -69.27 -49.12
N LEU A 78 68.25 -68.00 -49.36
CA LEU A 78 67.09 -67.61 -50.18
C LEU A 78 65.91 -68.60 -50.05
N VAL A 79 64.91 -68.25 -49.24
CA VAL A 79 63.54 -68.72 -49.46
C VAL A 79 63.03 -67.99 -50.70
N LEU A 80 62.94 -68.73 -51.80
CA LEU A 80 62.55 -68.22 -53.10
C LEU A 80 61.03 -68.26 -53.24
N TYR A 81 60.42 -67.09 -53.36
CA TYR A 81 58.99 -66.93 -53.56
C TYR A 81 58.67 -66.89 -55.07
N TYR A 82 57.65 -67.63 -55.47
CA TYR A 82 57.14 -67.64 -56.84
C TYR A 82 55.76 -66.99 -56.86
N ASP A 83 55.65 -65.86 -57.54
CA ASP A 83 54.37 -65.30 -57.94
C ASP A 83 53.86 -66.07 -59.17
N SER A 84 52.66 -66.61 -59.07
CA SER A 84 52.03 -67.44 -60.12
C SER A 84 51.39 -66.60 -61.23
N ASP A 85 51.05 -65.35 -60.95
CA ASP A 85 50.36 -64.43 -61.87
C ASP A 85 51.36 -63.57 -62.66
N VAL A 86 52.55 -63.31 -62.10
CA VAL A 86 53.61 -62.48 -62.71
C VAL A 86 54.56 -63.27 -63.62
N GLY A 87 54.67 -64.60 -63.45
CA GLY A 87 55.41 -65.47 -64.38
C GLY A 87 56.92 -65.17 -64.48
N GLY A 88 57.55 -64.80 -63.36
CA GLY A 88 58.91 -64.27 -63.32
C GLY A 88 59.98 -65.21 -62.72
N GLU A 89 61.21 -64.70 -62.68
CA GLU A 89 62.31 -65.30 -61.90
C GLU A 89 61.98 -65.28 -60.39
N PRO A 90 62.45 -66.29 -59.63
CA PRO A 90 62.10 -66.45 -58.22
C PRO A 90 62.58 -65.29 -57.36
N MET A 91 61.68 -64.75 -56.54
CA MET A 91 61.93 -63.53 -55.77
C MET A 91 62.43 -63.79 -54.36
N ASN A 92 63.21 -62.85 -53.83
CA ASN A 92 63.69 -62.87 -52.45
C ASN A 92 62.71 -62.14 -51.48
N PHE A 93 62.86 -62.34 -50.17
CA PHE A 93 61.95 -61.74 -49.18
C PHE A 93 61.94 -60.20 -49.20
N HIS A 94 63.07 -59.56 -49.47
CA HIS A 94 63.18 -58.11 -49.56
C HIS A 94 62.52 -57.55 -50.83
N GLU A 95 62.61 -58.25 -51.97
CA GLU A 95 61.83 -57.93 -53.18
C GLU A 95 60.32 -58.05 -52.94
N VAL A 96 59.86 -59.13 -52.29
CA VAL A 96 58.45 -59.31 -51.91
C VAL A 96 57.99 -58.22 -50.94
N PHE A 97 58.83 -57.83 -49.98
CA PHE A 97 58.54 -56.72 -49.07
C PHE A 97 58.45 -55.38 -49.81
N LEU A 98 59.36 -55.10 -50.74
CA LEU A 98 59.34 -53.89 -51.59
C LEU A 98 58.13 -53.82 -52.51
N GLN A 99 57.65 -54.95 -53.04
CA GLN A 99 56.42 -55.00 -53.84
C GLN A 99 55.15 -54.85 -52.99
N SER A 100 55.18 -55.25 -51.72
CA SER A 100 54.07 -55.07 -50.78
C SER A 100 53.85 -53.60 -50.38
N GLN A 101 52.70 -53.31 -49.77
CA GLN A 101 52.40 -52.02 -49.11
C GLN A 101 52.82 -51.98 -47.61
N ALA A 102 53.66 -52.92 -47.15
CA ALA A 102 53.98 -53.07 -45.73
C ALA A 102 54.82 -51.89 -45.18
N LEU A 103 55.72 -51.33 -45.99
CA LEU A 103 56.54 -50.18 -45.61
C LEU A 103 55.69 -48.92 -45.40
N GLU A 104 54.74 -48.70 -46.30
CA GLU A 104 53.74 -47.66 -46.24
C GLU A 104 52.84 -47.85 -45.02
N GLY A 105 52.27 -49.04 -44.82
CA GLY A 105 51.40 -49.35 -43.67
C GLY A 105 52.09 -49.15 -42.32
N ILE A 106 53.37 -49.56 -42.19
CA ILE A 106 54.17 -49.25 -41.00
C ILE A 106 54.33 -47.73 -40.85
N THR A 107 54.66 -47.01 -41.92
CA THR A 107 54.83 -45.55 -41.87
C THR A 107 53.56 -44.82 -41.45
N LEU A 108 52.38 -45.21 -41.98
CA LEU A 108 51.09 -44.64 -41.55
C LEU A 108 50.81 -44.96 -40.08
N SER A 109 51.17 -46.15 -39.59
CA SER A 109 51.02 -46.46 -38.16
C SER A 109 51.90 -45.57 -37.27
N MET A 110 53.09 -45.18 -37.72
CA MET A 110 53.99 -44.26 -37.00
C MET A 110 53.57 -42.77 -37.12
N ILE A 111 52.67 -42.42 -38.04
CA ILE A 111 52.02 -41.11 -38.11
C ILE A 111 50.80 -41.06 -37.18
N LEU A 112 50.06 -42.17 -37.03
CA LEU A 112 48.92 -42.27 -36.13
C LEU A 112 49.31 -42.50 -34.66
N GLU A 113 50.45 -43.15 -34.40
CA GLU A 113 50.95 -43.49 -33.08
C GLU A 113 52.46 -43.19 -33.05
N ALA A 114 52.85 -42.09 -32.41
CA ALA A 114 54.19 -41.51 -32.56
C ALA A 114 55.32 -42.46 -32.12
N PRO A 115 56.38 -42.67 -32.93
CA PRO A 115 57.38 -43.69 -32.69
C PRO A 115 58.27 -43.36 -31.49
N ASN A 116 58.49 -44.35 -30.60
CA ASN A 116 59.45 -44.22 -29.51
C ASN A 116 60.90 -44.33 -30.01
N ASP A 117 61.90 -44.02 -29.17
CA ASP A 117 63.30 -43.95 -29.60
C ASP A 117 63.89 -45.29 -30.10
N GLU A 118 63.40 -46.44 -29.62
CA GLU A 118 63.78 -47.74 -30.19
C GLU A 118 63.14 -47.94 -31.58
N GLU A 119 61.89 -47.54 -31.75
CA GLU A 119 61.16 -47.61 -33.03
C GLU A 119 61.73 -46.65 -34.07
N VAL A 120 62.17 -45.44 -33.68
CA VAL A 120 62.90 -44.50 -34.52
C VAL A 120 64.19 -45.12 -35.06
N ALA A 121 64.96 -45.81 -34.22
CA ALA A 121 66.18 -46.49 -34.64
C ALA A 121 65.90 -47.68 -35.59
N LEU A 122 64.83 -48.42 -35.36
CA LEU A 122 64.38 -49.52 -36.21
C LEU A 122 63.83 -49.05 -37.56
N LEU A 123 63.08 -47.93 -37.57
CA LEU A 123 62.52 -47.30 -38.76
C LEU A 123 63.63 -46.74 -39.65
N MET A 124 64.66 -46.11 -39.06
CA MET A 124 65.86 -45.68 -39.79
C MET A 124 66.54 -46.84 -40.51
N GLU A 125 66.76 -47.98 -39.86
CA GLU A 125 67.43 -49.13 -40.49
C GLU A 125 66.55 -49.78 -41.58
N MET A 126 65.23 -49.89 -41.34
CA MET A 126 64.30 -50.33 -42.38
C MET A 126 64.30 -49.40 -43.60
N PHE A 127 64.39 -48.07 -43.38
CA PHE A 127 64.49 -47.10 -44.47
C PHE A 127 65.82 -47.18 -45.23
N ARG A 128 66.95 -47.47 -44.56
CA ARG A 128 68.22 -47.74 -45.24
C ARG A 128 68.15 -48.92 -46.20
N LEU A 129 67.35 -49.93 -45.87
CA LEU A 129 67.14 -51.11 -46.71
C LEU A 129 66.06 -50.91 -47.79
N CYS A 130 65.08 -50.03 -47.58
CA CYS A 130 63.87 -49.99 -48.41
C CYS A 130 63.59 -48.67 -49.15
N LEU A 131 64.24 -47.56 -48.80
CA LEU A 131 64.07 -46.27 -49.47
C LEU A 131 65.30 -45.87 -50.28
N THR A 132 65.07 -45.29 -51.45
CA THR A 132 66.09 -44.67 -52.29
C THR A 132 66.68 -43.42 -51.63
N GLY A 133 67.88 -43.02 -52.08
CA GLY A 133 68.62 -41.88 -51.54
C GLY A 133 69.69 -42.24 -50.52
N GLY A 134 70.34 -41.22 -49.95
CA GLY A 134 71.34 -41.36 -48.89
C GLY A 134 70.72 -41.30 -47.49
N THR A 135 71.55 -41.51 -46.47
CA THR A 135 71.14 -41.48 -45.05
C THR A 135 70.50 -40.15 -44.63
N GLU A 136 70.81 -39.06 -45.31
CA GLU A 136 70.18 -37.75 -45.15
C GLU A 136 68.69 -37.78 -45.49
N VAL A 137 68.31 -38.46 -46.59
CA VAL A 137 66.92 -38.65 -47.01
C VAL A 137 66.18 -39.52 -45.99
N HIS A 138 66.79 -40.61 -45.55
CA HIS A 138 66.21 -41.51 -44.53
C HIS A 138 65.96 -40.76 -43.21
N HIS A 139 66.92 -39.95 -42.75
CA HIS A 139 66.79 -39.15 -41.54
C HIS A 139 65.73 -38.05 -41.66
N ALA A 140 65.70 -37.34 -42.79
CA ALA A 140 64.66 -36.34 -43.07
C ALA A 140 63.27 -36.97 -43.09
N THR A 141 63.10 -38.13 -43.73
CA THR A 141 61.82 -38.86 -43.77
C THR A 141 61.35 -39.26 -42.37
N VAL A 142 62.25 -39.75 -41.51
CA VAL A 142 61.91 -40.08 -40.11
C VAL A 142 61.59 -38.84 -39.27
N SER A 143 62.26 -37.71 -39.51
CA SER A 143 61.88 -36.44 -38.87
C SER A 143 60.46 -36.04 -39.28
N SER A 144 60.18 -35.98 -40.59
CA SER A 144 58.86 -35.60 -41.09
C SER A 144 57.73 -36.53 -40.60
N ILE A 145 58.01 -37.81 -40.36
CA ILE A 145 57.05 -38.73 -39.72
C ILE A 145 56.78 -38.33 -38.27
N LYS A 146 57.79 -37.95 -37.48
CA LYS A 146 57.60 -37.45 -36.11
C LYS A 146 56.88 -36.10 -36.09
N ASP A 147 57.17 -35.22 -37.05
CA ASP A 147 56.51 -33.91 -37.19
C ASP A 147 55.03 -34.09 -37.55
N LEU A 148 54.71 -35.00 -38.49
CA LEU A 148 53.35 -35.39 -38.84
C LEU A 148 52.62 -36.06 -37.66
N ALA A 149 53.27 -36.98 -36.94
CA ALA A 149 52.66 -37.63 -35.77
C ALA A 149 52.34 -36.62 -34.65
N THR A 150 53.20 -35.62 -34.47
CA THR A 150 52.94 -34.52 -33.53
C THR A 150 51.72 -33.71 -33.96
N ALA A 151 51.61 -33.36 -35.25
CA ALA A 151 50.45 -32.63 -35.78
C ALA A 151 49.13 -33.44 -35.72
N PHE A 152 49.20 -34.76 -35.99
CA PHE A 152 48.04 -35.65 -35.88
C PHE A 152 47.59 -35.87 -34.42
N SER A 153 48.50 -35.77 -33.45
CA SER A 153 48.17 -35.98 -32.01
C SER A 153 47.22 -34.93 -31.42
N SER A 154 47.03 -33.79 -32.09
CA SER A 154 46.05 -32.75 -31.74
C SER A 154 44.89 -32.65 -32.74
N TYR A 155 44.73 -33.64 -33.62
CA TYR A 155 43.74 -33.62 -34.70
C TYR A 155 42.64 -34.65 -34.45
N ASP A 156 41.71 -34.30 -33.55
CA ASP A 156 40.57 -35.13 -33.15
C ASP A 156 39.32 -34.95 -34.04
N ASP A 157 39.01 -33.71 -34.46
CA ASP A 157 37.80 -33.37 -35.23
C ASP A 157 38.08 -33.09 -36.72
N GLU A 158 37.41 -33.82 -37.62
CA GLU A 158 37.56 -33.68 -39.07
C GLU A 158 36.62 -32.62 -39.67
N VAL A 159 37.10 -31.37 -39.81
CA VAL A 159 36.27 -30.22 -40.24
C VAL A 159 36.09 -30.11 -41.76
N LEU A 160 37.16 -30.28 -42.55
CA LEU A 160 37.15 -30.11 -44.03
C LEU A 160 38.00 -31.14 -44.75
N VAL A 161 39.17 -31.46 -44.19
CA VAL A 161 40.03 -32.57 -44.61
C VAL A 161 39.67 -33.80 -43.78
N LYS A 162 39.93 -35.00 -44.31
CA LYS A 162 39.84 -36.27 -43.57
C LYS A 162 41.22 -36.85 -43.30
N ARG A 163 41.41 -37.55 -42.18
CA ARG A 163 42.69 -38.23 -41.88
C ARG A 163 43.08 -39.20 -43.00
N ASP A 164 42.12 -39.97 -43.50
CA ASP A 164 42.33 -40.93 -44.62
C ASP A 164 42.95 -40.26 -45.87
N GLU A 165 42.56 -39.02 -46.21
CA GLU A 165 43.12 -38.33 -47.37
C GLU A 165 44.57 -37.88 -47.13
N LEU A 166 44.88 -37.35 -45.94
CA LEU A 166 46.24 -36.99 -45.56
C LEU A 166 47.16 -38.22 -45.46
N LEU A 167 46.65 -39.34 -44.94
CA LEU A 167 47.37 -40.60 -44.88
C LEU A 167 47.60 -41.18 -46.28
N GLN A 168 46.67 -41.04 -47.23
CA GLN A 168 46.90 -41.39 -48.64
C GLN A 168 47.98 -40.53 -49.30
N PHE A 169 48.11 -39.25 -48.93
CA PHE A 169 49.20 -38.40 -49.42
C PHE A 169 50.55 -38.83 -48.82
N ALA A 170 50.60 -39.13 -47.52
CA ALA A 170 51.80 -39.68 -46.87
C ALA A 170 52.19 -41.05 -47.47
N GLN A 171 51.21 -41.93 -47.74
CA GLN A 171 51.43 -43.21 -48.43
C GLN A 171 52.07 -42.98 -49.80
N GLY A 172 51.50 -42.13 -50.66
CA GLY A 172 52.03 -41.85 -51.99
C GLY A 172 53.46 -41.30 -51.98
N ALA A 173 53.81 -40.47 -51.00
CA ALA A 173 55.17 -39.95 -50.82
C ALA A 173 56.17 -41.07 -50.44
N ILE A 174 55.78 -41.98 -49.54
CA ILE A 174 56.63 -43.11 -49.13
C ILE A 174 56.79 -44.13 -50.26
N THR A 175 55.72 -44.45 -51.00
CA THR A 175 55.83 -45.31 -52.20
C THR A 175 56.80 -44.69 -53.20
N GLY A 176 56.73 -43.37 -53.42
CA GLY A 176 57.62 -42.63 -54.31
C GLY A 176 59.10 -42.70 -53.94
N LEU A 177 59.42 -42.80 -52.63
CA LEU A 177 60.78 -42.99 -52.14
C LEU A 177 61.21 -44.46 -52.12
N LYS A 178 60.28 -45.42 -52.06
CA LYS A 178 60.56 -46.86 -51.97
C LYS A 178 61.39 -47.37 -53.16
N ILE A 179 62.30 -48.31 -52.91
CA ILE A 179 63.13 -48.93 -53.96
C ILE A 179 62.25 -49.77 -54.89
N ASN A 180 62.33 -49.51 -56.20
CA ASN A 180 61.67 -50.35 -57.20
C ASN A 180 62.53 -51.61 -57.48
N ALA A 181 62.06 -52.77 -57.00
CA ALA A 181 62.71 -54.07 -57.21
C ALA A 181 62.88 -54.43 -58.70
N ASP A 182 61.93 -54.05 -59.56
CA ASP A 182 62.02 -54.26 -61.00
C ASP A 182 63.10 -53.37 -61.66
N VAL A 183 63.30 -52.14 -61.19
CA VAL A 183 64.40 -51.28 -61.65
C VAL A 183 65.77 -51.86 -61.27
N VAL A 184 65.91 -52.36 -60.04
CA VAL A 184 67.15 -53.03 -59.58
C VAL A 184 67.44 -54.26 -60.45
N ARG A 185 66.45 -55.14 -60.64
CA ARG A 185 66.55 -56.32 -61.51
C ARG A 185 66.87 -55.97 -62.97
N ILE A 186 66.30 -54.89 -63.50
CA ILE A 186 66.63 -54.38 -64.84
C ILE A 186 68.08 -53.90 -64.91
N ASP A 187 68.57 -53.16 -63.92
CA ASP A 187 69.95 -52.69 -63.87
C ASP A 187 70.96 -53.83 -63.71
N GLU A 188 70.61 -54.89 -62.96
CA GLU A 188 71.41 -56.11 -62.85
C GLU A 188 71.46 -56.91 -64.15
N GLU A 189 70.32 -57.13 -64.82
CA GLU A 189 70.30 -57.80 -66.12
C GLU A 189 71.07 -56.99 -67.17
N ALA A 190 70.85 -55.68 -67.24
CA ALA A 190 71.59 -54.79 -68.14
C ALA A 190 73.10 -54.80 -67.83
N SER A 191 73.51 -54.82 -66.55
CA SER A 191 74.92 -54.93 -66.14
C SER A 191 75.52 -56.32 -66.40
N SER A 192 74.71 -57.37 -66.39
CA SER A 192 75.10 -58.74 -66.79
C SER A 192 75.33 -58.82 -68.29
N LEU A 193 74.42 -58.26 -69.09
CA LEU A 193 74.53 -58.18 -70.55
C LEU A 193 75.69 -57.27 -71.00
N LYS A 194 75.87 -56.12 -70.34
CA LYS A 194 76.99 -55.20 -70.62
C LYS A 194 78.34 -55.86 -70.35
N ARG A 195 78.52 -56.54 -69.21
CA ARG A 195 79.76 -57.31 -68.93
C ARG A 195 80.01 -58.41 -69.97
N LYS A 196 78.97 -59.08 -70.48
CA LYS A 196 79.10 -60.04 -71.59
C LYS A 196 79.56 -59.36 -72.88
N LEU A 197 79.07 -58.14 -73.15
CA LEU A 197 79.52 -57.30 -74.27
C LEU A 197 81.01 -56.92 -74.12
N ASP A 198 81.41 -56.40 -72.96
CA ASP A 198 82.77 -55.91 -72.68
C ASP A 198 83.84 -57.03 -72.75
N VAL A 199 83.48 -58.26 -72.39
CA VAL A 199 84.33 -59.46 -72.55
C VAL A 199 84.44 -59.89 -74.02
N THR A 200 83.40 -59.64 -74.82
CA THR A 200 83.34 -59.97 -76.25
C THR A 200 84.02 -58.87 -77.07
N LYS A 201 85.35 -58.84 -77.04
CA LYS A 201 86.18 -57.85 -77.75
C LYS A 201 85.77 -57.66 -79.21
N PRO A 202 85.92 -56.44 -79.77
CA PRO A 202 85.65 -56.22 -81.19
C PRO A 202 86.55 -57.12 -82.05
N PRO A 203 86.04 -57.64 -83.20
CA PRO A 203 86.86 -58.39 -84.14
C PRO A 203 88.10 -57.59 -84.55
N LEU A 204 89.26 -58.26 -84.61
CA LEU A 204 90.45 -57.64 -85.19
C LEU A 204 90.17 -57.22 -86.64
N LYS A 205 90.79 -56.11 -87.06
CA LYS A 205 90.73 -55.64 -88.45
C LYS A 205 91.16 -56.77 -89.40
N PRO A 206 90.37 -57.14 -90.42
CA PRO A 206 90.94 -57.83 -91.57
C PRO A 206 91.87 -56.84 -92.29
N SER A 207 93.17 -57.10 -92.26
CA SER A 207 94.18 -56.25 -92.89
C SER A 207 94.94 -57.04 -93.96
N ASN A 208 94.97 -56.46 -95.17
CA ASN A 208 95.82 -56.82 -96.31
C ASN A 208 95.52 -58.14 -97.04
N GLU A 209 94.89 -57.98 -98.21
CA GLU A 209 95.45 -58.34 -99.52
C GLU A 209 96.33 -59.62 -99.62
N GLY A 210 95.78 -60.66 -100.25
CA GLY A 210 96.51 -61.86 -100.69
C GLY A 210 95.57 -62.85 -101.39
N HIS A 211 95.97 -63.37 -102.55
CA HIS A 211 95.10 -64.18 -103.41
C HIS A 211 95.13 -65.69 -103.11
N ASP A 212 94.04 -66.36 -103.50
CA ASP A 212 93.98 -67.77 -103.96
C ASP A 212 94.38 -68.90 -103.00
N LYS A 213 93.62 -69.06 -101.91
CA LYS A 213 92.69 -70.22 -101.75
C LYS A 213 91.87 -70.10 -100.46
N ALA A 214 90.55 -70.24 -100.57
CA ALA A 214 89.66 -70.26 -99.42
C ALA A 214 89.75 -71.61 -98.66
N SER A 215 90.65 -71.68 -97.68
CA SER A 215 90.63 -72.74 -96.66
C SER A 215 89.27 -72.74 -95.94
N GLU A 216 88.77 -73.93 -95.57
CA GLU A 216 87.59 -74.05 -94.72
C GLU A 216 87.78 -73.34 -93.36
N GLU A 217 89.03 -73.24 -92.90
CA GLU A 217 89.43 -72.54 -91.69
C GLU A 217 89.05 -71.05 -91.71
N THR A 218 89.32 -70.35 -92.82
CA THR A 218 88.96 -68.92 -93.00
C THR A 218 87.44 -68.71 -93.05
N LYS A 219 86.70 -69.66 -93.64
CA LYS A 219 85.23 -69.64 -93.64
C LYS A 219 84.69 -69.86 -92.24
N LEU A 220 85.23 -70.83 -91.52
CA LEU A 220 84.84 -71.17 -90.15
C LEU A 220 85.08 -70.00 -89.18
N GLU A 221 86.20 -69.30 -89.34
CA GLU A 221 86.54 -68.11 -88.55
C GLU A 221 85.62 -66.91 -88.88
N THR A 222 85.27 -66.72 -90.16
CA THR A 222 84.26 -65.72 -90.57
C THR A 222 82.88 -66.03 -90.00
N ILE A 223 82.46 -67.31 -90.02
CA ILE A 223 81.19 -67.78 -89.44
C ILE A 223 81.19 -67.61 -87.91
N LYS A 224 82.33 -67.79 -87.24
CA LYS A 224 82.51 -67.54 -85.81
C LYS A 224 82.33 -66.06 -85.48
N ALA A 225 83.03 -65.17 -86.19
CA ALA A 225 82.90 -63.72 -86.04
C ALA A 225 81.48 -63.21 -86.32
N LEU A 226 80.78 -63.76 -87.32
CA LEU A 226 79.37 -63.43 -87.59
C LEU A 226 78.43 -63.88 -86.46
N LYS A 227 78.64 -65.06 -85.87
CA LYS A 227 77.87 -65.52 -84.69
C LYS A 227 78.12 -64.62 -83.47
N GLU A 228 79.34 -64.15 -83.29
CA GLU A 228 79.77 -63.26 -82.21
C GLU A 228 79.15 -61.86 -82.36
N ALA A 229 79.19 -61.27 -83.56
CA ALA A 229 78.50 -60.01 -83.86
C ALA A 229 76.97 -60.11 -83.69
N LEU A 230 76.35 -61.23 -84.10
CA LEU A 230 74.92 -61.47 -83.89
C LEU A 230 74.57 -61.57 -82.39
N ALA A 231 75.45 -62.15 -81.57
CA ALA A 231 75.29 -62.17 -80.12
C ALA A 231 75.41 -60.77 -79.50
N GLN A 232 76.36 -59.95 -79.95
CA GLN A 232 76.48 -58.54 -79.54
C GLN A 232 75.21 -57.75 -79.88
N ILE A 233 74.70 -57.84 -81.12
CA ILE A 233 73.46 -57.15 -81.55
C ILE A 233 72.27 -57.55 -80.66
N ARG A 234 72.08 -58.86 -80.40
CA ARG A 234 71.00 -59.35 -79.52
C ARG A 234 71.11 -58.80 -78.10
N ALA A 235 72.33 -58.71 -77.55
CA ALA A 235 72.56 -58.14 -76.23
C ALA A 235 72.26 -56.63 -76.19
N CYS A 236 72.67 -55.88 -77.20
CA CYS A 236 72.34 -54.45 -77.34
C CYS A 236 70.83 -54.21 -77.41
N SER A 237 70.11 -54.91 -78.28
CA SER A 237 68.64 -54.78 -78.39
C SER A 237 67.91 -55.18 -77.11
N ARG A 238 68.44 -56.15 -76.35
CA ARG A 238 67.88 -56.50 -75.03
C ARG A 238 68.13 -55.39 -73.99
N ILE A 239 69.33 -54.79 -73.96
CA ILE A 239 69.63 -53.64 -73.09
C ILE A 239 68.74 -52.44 -73.43
N GLU A 240 68.51 -52.15 -74.72
CA GLU A 240 67.62 -51.08 -75.15
C GLU A 240 66.17 -51.30 -74.68
N ALA A 241 65.62 -52.51 -74.88
CA ALA A 241 64.29 -52.88 -74.39
C ALA A 241 64.17 -52.80 -72.86
N LEU A 242 65.24 -53.15 -72.13
CA LEU A 242 65.32 -53.03 -70.68
C LEU A 242 65.32 -51.56 -70.21
N LEU A 243 66.10 -50.69 -70.86
CA LEU A 243 66.13 -49.26 -70.56
C LEU A 243 64.78 -48.57 -70.87
N LEU A 244 64.11 -48.99 -71.94
CA LEU A 244 62.74 -48.55 -72.24
C LEU A 244 61.74 -49.01 -71.18
N LYS A 245 61.81 -50.28 -70.71
CA LYS A 245 60.98 -50.74 -69.57
C LYS A 245 61.27 -49.90 -68.32
N LYS A 246 62.54 -49.66 -67.97
CA LYS A 246 62.93 -48.84 -66.81
C LYS A 246 62.38 -47.42 -66.86
N LYS A 247 62.35 -46.78 -68.04
CA LYS A 247 61.79 -45.43 -68.22
C LYS A 247 60.27 -45.34 -67.98
N LEU A 248 59.55 -46.47 -68.01
CA LEU A 248 58.11 -46.54 -67.76
C LEU A 248 57.77 -46.87 -66.29
N LEU A 249 58.76 -47.18 -65.45
CA LEU A 249 58.56 -47.50 -64.03
C LEU A 249 58.68 -46.24 -63.17
N ASN A 250 57.54 -45.74 -62.69
CA ASN A 250 57.45 -44.66 -61.70
C ASN A 250 56.82 -45.20 -60.41
N ASN A 251 57.35 -44.77 -59.26
CA ASN A 251 56.96 -45.29 -57.93
C ASN A 251 55.99 -44.40 -57.14
N GLY A 252 55.69 -43.19 -57.62
CA GLY A 252 54.85 -42.23 -56.91
C GLY A 252 54.19 -41.23 -57.85
N ASP A 253 53.71 -40.13 -57.26
CA ASP A 253 53.04 -39.05 -58.00
C ASP A 253 53.92 -38.45 -59.11
N SER A 254 53.29 -38.00 -60.20
CA SER A 254 53.94 -37.07 -61.13
C SER A 254 54.06 -35.68 -60.48
N PRO A 255 54.99 -34.81 -60.95
CA PRO A 255 55.09 -33.43 -60.44
C PRO A 255 53.77 -32.66 -60.52
N GLU A 256 52.96 -32.93 -61.54
CA GLU A 256 51.62 -32.38 -61.76
C GLU A 256 50.64 -32.79 -60.65
N ILE A 257 50.58 -34.08 -60.32
CA ILE A 257 49.71 -34.62 -59.26
C ILE A 257 50.17 -34.09 -57.88
N HIS A 258 51.48 -34.02 -57.65
CA HIS A 258 52.04 -33.44 -56.43
C HIS A 258 51.64 -31.97 -56.25
N ALA A 259 51.77 -31.14 -57.30
CA ALA A 259 51.35 -29.75 -57.27
C ALA A 259 49.85 -29.61 -56.95
N GLN A 260 48.99 -30.40 -57.61
CA GLN A 260 47.54 -30.38 -57.37
C GLN A 260 47.16 -30.77 -55.93
N LYS A 261 47.85 -31.77 -55.33
CA LYS A 261 47.67 -32.13 -53.90
C LYS A 261 48.08 -30.99 -52.97
N VAL A 262 49.23 -30.37 -53.22
CA VAL A 262 49.76 -29.26 -52.42
C VAL A 262 48.85 -28.04 -52.51
N ASP A 263 48.38 -27.67 -53.70
CA ASP A 263 47.52 -26.49 -53.88
C ASP A 263 46.11 -26.71 -53.31
N LYS A 264 45.56 -27.94 -53.35
CA LYS A 264 44.34 -28.27 -52.59
C LYS A 264 44.53 -28.01 -51.09
N LEU A 265 45.66 -28.42 -50.51
CA LEU A 265 45.93 -28.21 -49.09
C LEU A 265 46.13 -26.72 -48.74
N LYS A 266 46.78 -25.92 -49.61
CA LYS A 266 46.87 -24.46 -49.43
C LYS A 266 45.50 -23.80 -49.37
N VAL A 267 44.65 -24.05 -50.36
CA VAL A 267 43.30 -23.45 -50.45
C VAL A 267 42.44 -23.83 -49.24
N LEU A 268 42.54 -25.08 -48.76
CA LEU A 268 41.84 -25.51 -47.54
C LEU A 268 42.41 -24.87 -46.27
N SER A 269 43.72 -24.68 -46.18
CA SER A 269 44.38 -23.96 -45.07
C SER A 269 43.96 -22.48 -45.02
N GLU A 270 44.00 -21.78 -46.15
CA GLU A 270 43.55 -20.38 -46.28
C GLU A 270 42.05 -20.24 -45.96
N SER A 271 41.22 -21.17 -46.43
CA SER A 271 39.78 -21.21 -46.13
C SER A 271 39.52 -21.44 -44.64
N LEU A 272 40.26 -22.33 -44.00
CA LEU A 272 40.13 -22.62 -42.56
C LEU A 272 40.60 -21.43 -41.71
N ALA A 273 41.72 -20.79 -42.06
CA ALA A 273 42.21 -19.60 -41.38
C ALA A 273 41.23 -18.41 -41.50
N SER A 274 40.66 -18.20 -42.69
CA SER A 274 39.62 -17.18 -42.93
C SER A 274 38.35 -17.47 -42.12
N SER A 275 37.94 -18.74 -42.03
CA SER A 275 36.81 -19.18 -41.21
C SER A 275 37.07 -18.96 -39.71
N SER A 276 38.27 -19.30 -39.22
CA SER A 276 38.69 -19.09 -37.83
C SER A 276 38.67 -17.61 -37.46
N ALA A 277 39.34 -16.75 -38.24
CA ALA A 277 39.33 -15.31 -38.01
C ALA A 277 37.91 -14.71 -38.02
N LYS A 278 37.00 -15.22 -38.87
CA LYS A 278 35.59 -14.81 -38.87
C LYS A 278 34.84 -15.29 -37.62
N ALA A 279 35.14 -16.47 -37.09
CA ALA A 279 34.56 -16.96 -35.84
C ALA A 279 35.10 -16.19 -34.62
N GLU A 280 36.41 -15.93 -34.59
CA GLU A 280 37.10 -15.13 -33.56
C GLU A 280 36.53 -13.71 -33.47
N ASN A 281 36.37 -13.03 -34.61
CA ASN A 281 35.75 -11.70 -34.65
C ASN A 281 34.31 -11.73 -34.08
N ARG A 282 33.48 -12.71 -34.47
CA ARG A 282 32.12 -12.87 -33.90
C ARG A 282 32.14 -13.11 -32.38
N ILE A 283 33.14 -13.83 -31.87
CA ILE A 283 33.33 -14.05 -30.42
C ILE A 283 33.71 -12.74 -29.72
N LEU A 284 34.55 -11.91 -30.34
CA LEU A 284 34.91 -10.58 -29.84
C LEU A 284 33.70 -9.62 -29.84
N ASP A 285 32.93 -9.58 -30.93
CA ASP A 285 31.71 -8.76 -31.06
C ASP A 285 30.68 -9.12 -29.99
N HIS A 286 30.36 -10.42 -29.85
CA HIS A 286 29.44 -10.90 -28.81
C HIS A 286 29.98 -10.66 -27.38
N ARG A 287 31.30 -10.69 -27.17
CA ARG A 287 31.91 -10.35 -25.89
C ARG A 287 31.77 -8.87 -25.56
N LEU A 288 31.94 -7.97 -26.55
CA LEU A 288 31.73 -6.53 -26.41
C LEU A 288 30.27 -6.21 -26.09
N GLN A 289 29.33 -6.74 -26.88
CA GLN A 289 27.88 -6.62 -26.65
C GLN A 289 27.48 -7.08 -25.23
N LYS A 290 28.04 -8.21 -24.77
CA LYS A 290 27.82 -8.72 -23.41
C LYS A 290 28.37 -7.77 -22.34
N GLU A 291 29.53 -7.15 -22.55
CA GLU A 291 30.12 -6.18 -21.63
C GLU A 291 29.28 -4.89 -21.53
N GLU A 292 28.79 -4.39 -22.67
CA GLU A 292 27.90 -3.23 -22.73
C GLU A 292 26.55 -3.52 -22.05
N ALA A 293 25.93 -4.67 -22.32
CA ALA A 293 24.70 -5.10 -21.66
C ALA A 293 24.88 -5.29 -20.13
N ILE A 294 26.08 -5.67 -19.67
CA ILE A 294 26.43 -5.69 -18.25
C ILE A 294 26.53 -4.27 -17.69
N LYS A 295 27.23 -3.34 -18.36
CA LYS A 295 27.34 -1.93 -17.94
C LYS A 295 25.98 -1.27 -17.81
N VAL A 296 25.10 -1.41 -18.80
CA VAL A 296 23.73 -0.87 -18.78
C VAL A 296 22.91 -1.47 -17.63
N ARG A 297 23.01 -2.78 -17.37
CA ARG A 297 22.30 -3.42 -16.24
C ARG A 297 22.79 -2.90 -14.89
N VAL A 298 24.10 -2.72 -14.72
CA VAL A 298 24.69 -2.18 -13.48
C VAL A 298 24.25 -0.73 -13.25
N ALA A 299 24.30 0.12 -14.29
CA ALA A 299 23.84 1.51 -14.21
C ALA A 299 22.35 1.59 -13.81
N ARG A 300 21.48 0.83 -14.50
CA ARG A 300 20.05 0.74 -14.15
C ARG A 300 19.82 0.22 -12.73
N ALA A 301 20.60 -0.76 -12.27
CA ALA A 301 20.49 -1.26 -10.90
C ALA A 301 20.83 -0.18 -9.87
N SER A 302 21.94 0.56 -10.03
CA SER A 302 22.25 1.69 -9.14
C SER A 302 21.19 2.79 -9.18
N GLU A 303 20.67 3.12 -10.37
CA GLU A 303 19.58 4.07 -10.55
C GLU A 303 18.27 3.67 -9.87
N VAL A 304 17.96 2.37 -9.81
CA VAL A 304 16.79 1.86 -9.09
C VAL A 304 17.05 1.87 -7.58
N THR A 305 18.26 1.49 -7.14
CA THR A 305 18.63 1.52 -5.71
C THR A 305 18.66 2.94 -5.12
N GLU A 306 19.02 3.98 -5.87
CA GLU A 306 18.89 5.35 -5.36
C GLU A 306 17.41 5.79 -5.28
N ARG A 307 16.58 5.50 -6.29
CA ARG A 307 15.13 5.78 -6.24
C ARG A 307 14.42 5.01 -5.12
N GLU A 308 14.85 3.78 -4.82
CA GLU A 308 14.35 2.98 -3.70
C GLU A 308 14.66 3.66 -2.34
N LYS A 309 15.83 4.28 -2.18
CA LYS A 309 16.17 5.07 -0.99
C LYS A 309 15.36 6.36 -0.91
N GLU A 310 15.16 7.07 -2.03
CA GLU A 310 14.34 8.29 -2.10
C GLU A 310 12.90 7.99 -1.66
N ILE A 311 12.27 6.95 -2.23
CA ILE A 311 10.92 6.49 -1.84
C ILE A 311 10.89 6.03 -0.37
N THR A 312 11.92 5.33 0.11
CA THR A 312 12.01 4.94 1.53
C THR A 312 12.10 6.14 2.46
N ALA A 313 12.79 7.21 2.06
CA ALA A 313 12.87 8.45 2.82
C ALA A 313 11.55 9.23 2.81
N GLU A 314 10.87 9.31 1.65
CA GLU A 314 9.54 9.92 1.50
C GLU A 314 8.49 9.21 2.38
N ILE A 315 8.43 7.88 2.33
CA ILE A 315 7.59 7.07 3.23
C ILE A 315 7.92 7.40 4.70
N SER A 316 9.22 7.44 5.04
CA SER A 316 9.68 7.77 6.39
C SER A 316 9.36 9.20 6.83
N GLU A 317 8.95 10.11 5.94
CA GLU A 317 8.49 11.46 6.24
C GLU A 317 6.95 11.50 6.38
N LEU A 318 6.23 10.91 5.42
CA LEU A 318 4.77 10.75 5.44
C LEU A 318 4.27 9.98 6.67
N GLU A 319 5.02 8.97 7.15
CA GLU A 319 4.70 8.27 8.40
C GLU A 319 4.79 9.19 9.63
N LYS A 320 5.72 10.15 9.66
CA LYS A 320 5.82 11.13 10.75
C LYS A 320 4.65 12.10 10.70
N GLU A 321 4.29 12.60 9.51
CA GLU A 321 3.14 13.50 9.35
C GLU A 321 1.83 12.82 9.78
N ARG A 322 1.64 11.55 9.41
CA ARG A 322 0.52 10.71 9.86
C ARG A 322 0.44 10.65 11.39
N ASP A 323 1.53 10.31 12.05
CA ASP A 323 1.56 10.14 13.51
C ASP A 323 1.32 11.47 14.24
N ASP A 324 1.85 12.56 13.70
CA ASP A 324 1.68 13.93 14.20
C ASP A 324 0.23 14.43 14.01
N LEU A 325 -0.44 14.06 12.91
CA LEU A 325 -1.87 14.28 12.68
C LEU A 325 -2.75 13.43 13.60
N GLU A 326 -2.38 12.17 13.85
CA GLU A 326 -3.12 11.30 14.77
C GLU A 326 -3.02 11.83 16.22
N ALA A 327 -1.85 12.36 16.62
CA ALA A 327 -1.66 13.02 17.91
C ALA A 327 -2.53 14.30 18.04
N LYS A 328 -2.61 15.11 16.98
CA LYS A 328 -3.52 16.28 16.91
C LYS A 328 -4.99 15.86 17.03
N LEU A 329 -5.40 14.80 16.32
CA LEU A 329 -6.76 14.25 16.38
C LEU A 329 -7.12 13.72 17.78
N LYS A 330 -6.21 12.97 18.44
CA LYS A 330 -6.36 12.52 19.83
C LYS A 330 -6.61 13.69 20.79
N LYS A 331 -5.85 14.79 20.65
CA LYS A 331 -6.03 16.02 21.45
C LYS A 331 -7.38 16.71 21.19
N VAL A 332 -7.84 16.76 19.94
CA VAL A 332 -9.16 17.31 19.57
C VAL A 332 -10.28 16.47 20.19
N ASN A 333 -10.21 15.13 20.09
CA ASN A 333 -11.22 14.23 20.64
C ASN A 333 -11.36 14.34 22.18
N ILE A 334 -10.24 14.45 22.91
CA ILE A 334 -10.26 14.72 24.36
C ILE A 334 -10.94 16.07 24.67
N SER A 335 -10.62 17.11 23.89
CA SER A 335 -11.19 18.45 24.06
C SER A 335 -12.69 18.48 23.76
N LEU A 336 -13.14 17.75 22.73
CA LEU A 336 -14.54 17.57 22.35
C LEU A 336 -15.33 16.79 23.41
N ALA A 337 -14.75 15.72 23.97
CA ALA A 337 -15.36 14.99 25.08
C ALA A 337 -15.57 15.89 26.31
N ALA A 338 -14.57 16.70 26.67
CA ALA A 338 -14.67 17.67 27.77
C ALA A 338 -15.62 18.85 27.49
N ALA A 339 -15.83 19.22 26.23
CA ALA A 339 -16.86 20.18 25.84
C ALA A 339 -18.27 19.57 25.93
N ASN A 340 -18.46 18.35 25.44
CA ASN A 340 -19.73 17.62 25.51
C ASN A 340 -20.14 17.29 26.94
N ALA A 341 -19.19 16.97 27.83
CA ALA A 341 -19.46 16.78 29.26
C ALA A 341 -20.01 18.07 29.89
N ARG A 342 -19.32 19.21 29.72
CA ARG A 342 -19.80 20.52 30.22
C ARG A 342 -21.18 20.90 29.65
N LEU A 343 -21.42 20.62 28.36
CA LEU A 343 -22.72 20.87 27.72
C LEU A 343 -23.86 20.01 28.31
N ARG A 344 -23.58 18.79 28.80
CA ARG A 344 -24.56 17.98 29.53
C ARG A 344 -24.84 18.56 30.90
N ASN A 345 -23.81 18.81 31.71
CA ASN A 345 -23.96 19.42 33.04
C ASN A 345 -24.79 20.72 32.98
N THR A 346 -24.49 21.65 32.07
CA THR A 346 -25.23 22.93 31.95
C THR A 346 -26.64 22.79 31.32
N ARG A 347 -26.99 21.62 30.77
CA ARG A 347 -28.39 21.28 30.43
C ARG A 347 -29.11 20.71 31.66
N GLU A 348 -28.47 19.78 32.36
CA GLU A 348 -29.00 19.19 33.60
C GLU A 348 -29.23 20.25 34.69
N GLU A 349 -28.30 21.20 34.87
CA GLU A 349 -28.43 22.38 35.74
C GLU A 349 -29.63 23.27 35.35
N ARG A 350 -29.85 23.46 34.05
CA ARG A 350 -30.99 24.25 33.54
C ARG A 350 -32.31 23.53 33.77
N GLU A 351 -32.39 22.25 33.45
CA GLU A 351 -33.58 21.42 33.61
C GLU A 351 -33.99 21.35 35.10
N GLN A 352 -33.01 21.21 36.01
CA GLN A 352 -33.24 21.30 37.46
C GLN A 352 -33.71 22.70 37.90
N PHE A 353 -33.11 23.77 37.37
CA PHE A 353 -33.54 25.14 37.66
C PHE A 353 -34.96 25.43 37.16
N GLU A 354 -35.30 24.96 35.95
CA GLU A 354 -36.63 25.12 35.36
C GLU A 354 -37.68 24.33 36.15
N GLU A 355 -37.39 23.08 36.55
CA GLU A 355 -38.27 22.30 37.42
C GLU A 355 -38.47 22.95 38.81
N ALA A 356 -37.40 23.50 39.40
CA ALA A 356 -37.46 24.24 40.65
C ALA A 356 -38.26 25.55 40.53
N ASN A 357 -38.08 26.29 39.44
CA ASN A 357 -38.81 27.53 39.17
C ASN A 357 -40.31 27.25 38.96
N ASN A 358 -40.67 26.21 38.21
CA ASN A 358 -42.06 25.81 38.02
C ASN A 358 -42.74 25.38 39.34
N LYS A 359 -42.00 24.73 40.25
CA LYS A 359 -42.47 24.45 41.63
C LYS A 359 -42.70 25.74 42.43
N ILE A 360 -41.86 26.76 42.28
CA ILE A 360 -42.06 28.07 42.93
C ILE A 360 -43.29 28.79 42.36
N VAL A 361 -43.44 28.84 41.03
CA VAL A 361 -44.59 29.48 40.36
C VAL A 361 -45.91 28.86 40.83
N SER A 362 -46.04 27.52 40.78
CA SER A 362 -47.27 26.84 41.23
C SER A 362 -47.59 27.02 42.72
N HIS A 363 -46.57 27.21 43.59
CA HIS A 363 -46.80 27.59 44.98
C HIS A 363 -47.32 29.04 45.10
N CYS A 364 -46.77 29.97 44.33
CA CYS A 364 -47.23 31.36 44.29
C CYS A 364 -48.67 31.46 43.78
N GLU A 365 -49.02 30.78 42.69
CA GLU A 365 -50.39 30.69 42.16
C GLU A 365 -51.37 30.15 43.20
N THR A 366 -51.02 29.04 43.86
CA THR A 366 -51.84 28.45 44.94
C THR A 366 -52.07 29.46 46.07
N ARG A 367 -51.01 30.16 46.50
CA ARG A 367 -51.07 31.15 47.58
C ARG A 367 -51.82 32.42 47.18
N GLU A 368 -51.77 32.82 45.92
CA GLU A 368 -52.56 33.94 45.38
C GLU A 368 -54.07 33.62 45.42
N VAL A 369 -54.46 32.38 45.10
CA VAL A 369 -55.85 31.91 45.25
C VAL A 369 -56.28 31.89 46.72
N GLU A 370 -55.44 31.40 47.63
CA GLU A 370 -55.72 31.43 49.08
C GLU A 370 -55.86 32.85 49.63
N LEU A 371 -54.96 33.76 49.26
CA LEU A 371 -55.01 35.17 49.67
C LEU A 371 -56.23 35.88 49.07
N SER A 372 -56.57 35.61 47.81
CA SER A 372 -57.78 36.15 47.15
C SER A 372 -59.06 35.70 47.87
N LYS A 373 -59.14 34.42 48.26
CA LYS A 373 -60.23 33.88 49.08
C LYS A 373 -60.29 34.55 50.45
N SER A 374 -59.15 34.72 51.12
CA SER A 374 -59.06 35.40 52.42
C SER A 374 -59.53 36.86 52.34
N ILE A 375 -59.08 37.61 51.33
CA ILE A 375 -59.52 38.99 51.06
C ILE A 375 -61.02 39.07 50.80
N ALA A 376 -61.60 38.10 50.09
CA ALA A 376 -63.05 38.02 49.88
C ALA A 376 -63.81 37.80 51.20
N THR A 377 -63.33 36.89 52.06
CA THR A 377 -63.91 36.66 53.40
C THR A 377 -63.80 37.90 54.29
N CYS A 378 -62.63 38.55 54.36
CA CYS A 378 -62.42 39.75 55.17
C CYS A 378 -63.29 40.93 54.72
N LYS A 379 -63.60 41.06 53.41
CA LYS A 379 -64.56 42.06 52.91
C LYS A 379 -65.98 41.79 53.41
N VAL A 380 -66.45 40.56 53.31
CA VAL A 380 -67.76 40.15 53.84
C VAL A 380 -67.85 40.37 55.35
N GLU A 381 -66.80 40.05 56.10
CA GLU A 381 -66.74 40.31 57.54
C GLU A 381 -66.74 41.82 57.87
N ALA A 382 -66.04 42.66 57.09
CA ALA A 382 -66.06 44.10 57.26
C ALA A 382 -67.45 44.71 57.00
N ASP A 383 -68.19 44.24 56.00
CA ASP A 383 -69.57 44.67 55.74
C ASP A 383 -70.55 44.21 56.85
N ILE A 384 -70.34 43.01 57.41
CA ILE A 384 -71.07 42.53 58.60
C ILE A 384 -70.76 43.41 59.81
N LEU A 385 -69.49 43.68 60.10
CA LEU A 385 -69.07 44.53 61.23
C LEU A 385 -69.61 45.96 61.09
N LYS A 386 -69.60 46.53 59.88
CA LYS A 386 -70.22 47.84 59.60
C LYS A 386 -71.72 47.84 59.88
N THR A 387 -72.42 46.75 59.54
CA THR A 387 -73.84 46.58 59.84
C THR A 387 -74.10 46.52 61.36
N TRP A 388 -73.23 45.83 62.11
CA TRP A 388 -73.28 45.79 63.58
C TRP A 388 -72.98 47.15 64.23
N ILE A 389 -72.00 47.91 63.72
CA ILE A 389 -71.67 49.25 64.21
C ILE A 389 -72.90 50.17 64.09
N ASN A 390 -73.49 50.26 62.90
CA ASN A 390 -74.70 51.06 62.67
C ASN A 390 -75.82 50.69 63.66
N PHE A 391 -76.11 49.39 63.82
CA PHE A 391 -77.14 48.90 64.74
C PHE A 391 -76.89 49.30 66.21
N LEU A 392 -75.63 49.24 66.66
CA LEU A 392 -75.26 49.62 68.02
C LEU A 392 -75.33 51.13 68.23
N GLU A 393 -74.91 51.94 67.25
CA GLU A 393 -75.00 53.40 67.29
C GLU A 393 -76.47 53.88 67.31
N ASP A 394 -77.33 53.37 66.41
CA ASP A 394 -78.76 53.65 66.38
C ASP A 394 -79.44 53.29 67.72
N THR A 395 -79.15 52.08 68.24
CA THR A 395 -79.69 51.60 69.52
C THR A 395 -79.26 52.48 70.69
N TRP A 396 -78.00 52.93 70.70
CA TRP A 396 -77.47 53.82 71.74
C TRP A 396 -78.12 55.21 71.71
N VAL A 397 -78.36 55.77 70.52
CA VAL A 397 -79.09 57.05 70.35
C VAL A 397 -80.52 56.92 70.90
N LEU A 398 -81.23 55.84 70.59
CA LEU A 398 -82.56 55.54 71.15
C LEU A 398 -82.53 55.43 72.68
N GLN A 399 -81.57 54.67 73.23
CA GLN A 399 -81.41 54.47 74.68
C GLN A 399 -81.16 55.81 75.40
N ARG A 400 -80.31 56.67 74.84
CA ARG A 400 -79.98 57.97 75.44
C ARG A 400 -81.16 58.96 75.38
N SER A 401 -81.94 58.94 74.29
CA SER A 401 -83.19 59.71 74.18
C SER A 401 -84.23 59.27 75.23
N TYR A 402 -84.30 57.97 75.54
CA TYR A 402 -85.20 57.45 76.58
C TYR A 402 -84.74 57.82 78.00
N ALA A 403 -83.42 57.83 78.25
CA ALA A 403 -82.86 58.21 79.54
C ALA A 403 -83.13 59.69 79.90
N ASP A 404 -82.89 60.62 78.98
CA ASP A 404 -83.15 62.07 79.16
C ASP A 404 -84.64 62.36 79.49
N LYS A 405 -85.58 61.68 78.81
CA LYS A 405 -87.01 61.77 79.10
C LYS A 405 -87.37 61.27 80.51
N LYS A 406 -86.70 60.23 80.98
CA LYS A 406 -86.90 59.67 82.33
C LYS A 406 -86.33 60.56 83.43
N GLU A 407 -85.27 61.32 83.16
CA GLU A 407 -84.66 62.21 84.16
C GLU A 407 -85.56 63.43 84.44
N LYS A 408 -86.14 64.04 83.40
CA LYS A 408 -87.08 65.17 83.51
C LYS A 408 -88.32 64.86 84.37
N LEU A 409 -88.78 63.61 84.36
CA LEU A 409 -89.88 63.14 85.23
C LEU A 409 -89.56 63.17 86.73
N LYS A 410 -88.27 63.17 87.13
CA LYS A 410 -87.89 63.20 88.56
C LYS A 410 -87.94 64.59 89.20
N GLU A 411 -87.91 65.67 88.42
CA GLU A 411 -87.95 67.05 88.96
C GLU A 411 -89.33 67.45 89.51
N LEU A 412 -90.39 66.71 89.15
CA LEU A 412 -91.77 67.09 89.45
C LEU A 412 -92.08 67.11 90.95
N GLY A 413 -91.68 66.08 91.70
CA GLY A 413 -91.91 66.01 93.16
C GLY A 413 -91.24 67.14 93.96
N PRO A 414 -89.95 67.43 93.74
CA PRO A 414 -89.30 68.62 94.30
C PRO A 414 -89.97 69.94 93.90
N SER A 415 -90.50 70.04 92.68
CA SER A 415 -91.20 71.25 92.21
C SER A 415 -92.52 71.47 92.98
N VAL A 416 -93.35 70.43 93.13
CA VAL A 416 -94.59 70.49 93.94
C VAL A 416 -94.29 70.78 95.41
N SER A 417 -93.20 70.24 95.96
CA SER A 417 -92.78 70.55 97.35
C SER A 417 -92.37 72.03 97.50
N ARG A 418 -91.67 72.58 96.50
CA ARG A 418 -91.19 73.96 96.49
C ARG A 418 -92.32 74.98 96.33
N ILE A 419 -93.35 74.66 95.55
CA ILE A 419 -94.48 75.59 95.34
C ILE A 419 -95.33 75.76 96.61
N GLY A 420 -95.52 74.69 97.40
CA GLY A 420 -96.11 74.80 98.74
C GLY A 420 -95.29 75.68 99.70
N THR A 421 -93.97 75.67 99.57
CA THR A 421 -93.07 76.55 100.36
C THR A 421 -93.23 78.02 99.95
N PHE A 422 -93.42 78.31 98.65
CA PHE A 422 -93.73 79.67 98.18
C PHE A 422 -95.08 80.17 98.71
N VAL A 423 -96.12 79.34 98.68
CA VAL A 423 -97.44 79.67 99.26
C VAL A 423 -97.35 80.00 100.75
N GLU A 424 -96.64 79.19 101.54
CA GLU A 424 -96.49 79.43 102.97
C GLU A 424 -95.72 80.74 103.26
N ASN A 425 -94.71 81.08 102.45
CA ASN A 425 -93.97 82.33 102.56
C ASN A 425 -94.85 83.55 102.20
N LEU A 426 -95.60 83.49 101.09
CA LEU A 426 -96.52 84.56 100.69
C LEU A 426 -97.61 84.79 101.76
N LYS A 427 -98.15 83.71 102.34
CA LYS A 427 -99.15 83.78 103.42
C LYS A 427 -98.57 84.49 104.66
N LYS A 428 -97.36 84.13 105.09
CA LYS A 428 -96.64 84.78 106.22
C LYS A 428 -96.39 86.27 105.99
N LEU A 429 -96.00 86.69 104.78
CA LEU A 429 -95.83 88.12 104.46
C LEU A 429 -97.17 88.87 104.47
N SER A 430 -98.27 88.22 104.06
CA SER A 430 -99.60 88.86 104.03
C SER A 430 -100.19 89.15 105.42
N GLU A 431 -99.97 88.27 106.40
CA GLU A 431 -100.53 88.43 107.75
C GLU A 431 -99.74 89.41 108.62
N GLY A 432 -98.40 89.45 108.46
CA GLY A 432 -97.55 90.45 109.13
C GLY A 432 -97.91 91.91 108.80
N SER A 433 -98.56 92.14 107.64
CA SER A 433 -98.97 93.46 107.16
C SER A 433 -100.21 94.05 107.87
N LYS A 434 -100.95 93.25 108.67
CA LYS A 434 -102.27 93.65 109.22
C LYS A 434 -102.30 94.12 110.67
N MET A 435 -101.18 94.09 111.40
CA MET A 435 -101.14 94.32 112.86
C MET A 435 -100.57 95.68 113.31
N ALA A 436 -100.17 96.58 112.41
CA ALA A 436 -99.51 97.85 112.76
C ALA A 436 -100.15 99.06 112.06
N ALA A 437 -101.15 99.70 112.70
CA ALA A 437 -101.87 100.84 112.14
C ALA A 437 -102.31 101.88 113.20
N SER A 438 -101.39 102.77 113.61
CA SER A 438 -101.72 104.05 114.25
C SER A 438 -100.53 105.02 114.17
N ALA A 439 -100.78 106.28 113.79
CA ALA A 439 -99.79 107.37 113.66
C ALA A 439 -98.70 107.20 112.56
N GLU A 440 -99.12 107.47 111.32
CA GLU A 440 -98.49 108.35 110.31
C GLU A 440 -97.02 108.84 110.52
N ASN A 441 -96.15 108.91 109.49
CA ASN A 441 -96.27 108.50 108.07
C ASN A 441 -94.88 108.49 107.38
N GLU A 442 -94.51 107.40 106.69
CA GLU A 442 -93.54 107.33 105.56
C GLU A 442 -93.49 105.89 105.04
N ALA A 443 -94.27 105.57 104.00
CA ALA A 443 -94.51 104.20 103.55
C ALA A 443 -93.92 103.92 102.15
N SER A 444 -92.66 103.46 102.09
CA SER A 444 -91.94 103.31 100.81
C SER A 444 -90.86 102.20 100.76
N LYS A 445 -91.07 101.03 101.41
CA LYS A 445 -90.01 99.96 101.41
C LYS A 445 -90.41 98.48 101.50
N VAL A 446 -91.69 98.10 101.41
CA VAL A 446 -92.16 96.73 101.72
C VAL A 446 -92.58 95.89 100.49
N LEU A 447 -92.79 96.50 99.31
CA LEU A 447 -93.40 95.81 98.15
C LEU A 447 -92.45 94.87 97.37
N ASN A 448 -91.18 95.24 97.15
CA ASN A 448 -90.29 94.52 96.22
C ASN A 448 -90.06 93.01 96.51
N PRO A 449 -90.04 92.51 97.77
CA PRO A 449 -89.84 91.07 98.00
C PRO A 449 -91.01 90.18 97.57
N ILE A 450 -92.23 90.74 97.45
CA ILE A 450 -93.45 89.95 97.18
C ILE A 450 -93.52 89.58 95.70
N ASN A 451 -93.40 90.57 94.81
CA ASN A 451 -93.55 90.40 93.36
C ASN A 451 -92.60 89.33 92.77
N ASN A 452 -91.34 89.26 93.24
CA ASN A 452 -90.38 88.27 92.77
C ASN A 452 -90.75 86.82 93.18
N LEU A 453 -91.28 86.63 94.40
CA LEU A 453 -91.74 85.31 94.86
C LEU A 453 -93.01 84.86 94.14
N GLU A 454 -93.81 85.83 93.71
CA GLU A 454 -95.02 85.66 92.89
C GLU A 454 -94.69 85.32 91.43
N GLU A 455 -93.66 85.95 90.83
CA GLU A 455 -93.13 85.59 89.52
C GLU A 455 -92.49 84.18 89.51
N GLU A 456 -91.62 83.86 90.48
CA GLU A 456 -91.06 82.50 90.65
C GLU A 456 -92.13 81.44 90.92
N TYR A 457 -93.22 81.80 91.61
CA TYR A 457 -94.39 80.92 91.79
C TYR A 457 -95.08 80.63 90.46
N MET A 458 -95.37 81.65 89.65
CA MET A 458 -96.10 81.50 88.38
C MET A 458 -95.33 80.69 87.33
N ASP A 459 -94.01 80.88 87.26
CA ASP A 459 -93.15 80.14 86.32
C ASP A 459 -93.04 78.65 86.73
N LEU A 460 -92.99 78.38 88.05
CA LEU A 460 -93.01 77.03 88.60
C LEU A 460 -94.39 76.35 88.47
N GLU A 461 -95.49 77.09 88.69
CA GLU A 461 -96.87 76.66 88.45
C GLU A 461 -97.03 76.24 86.98
N THR A 462 -96.58 77.08 86.05
CA THR A 462 -96.61 76.81 84.61
C THR A 462 -95.79 75.57 84.24
N LYS A 463 -94.59 75.39 84.80
CA LYS A 463 -93.76 74.18 84.58
C LYS A 463 -94.45 72.92 85.13
N ILE A 464 -95.08 72.98 86.30
CA ILE A 464 -95.80 71.87 86.93
C ILE A 464 -97.04 71.50 86.09
N ILE A 465 -97.91 72.46 85.75
CA ILE A 465 -99.12 72.24 84.94
C ILE A 465 -98.78 71.70 83.54
N THR A 466 -97.73 72.22 82.91
CA THR A 466 -97.26 71.72 81.61
C THR A 466 -96.74 70.28 81.72
N THR A 467 -96.03 69.95 82.81
CA THR A 467 -95.54 68.58 83.05
C THR A 467 -96.70 67.62 83.28
N PHE A 468 -97.71 68.00 84.07
CA PHE A 468 -98.93 67.19 84.23
C PHE A 468 -99.67 67.01 82.90
N SER A 469 -99.81 68.07 82.08
CA SER A 469 -100.42 67.98 80.74
C SER A 469 -99.69 67.01 79.80
N VAL A 470 -98.36 66.97 79.85
CA VAL A 470 -97.54 66.00 79.09
C VAL A 470 -97.69 64.58 79.66
N VAL A 471 -97.83 64.43 80.98
CA VAL A 471 -98.15 63.15 81.61
C VAL A 471 -99.54 62.68 81.20
N ASP A 472 -100.55 63.56 81.13
CA ASP A 472 -101.92 63.21 80.73
C ASP A 472 -101.98 62.79 79.26
N TYR A 473 -101.29 63.50 78.35
CA TYR A 473 -101.13 63.04 76.97
C TYR A 473 -100.45 61.67 76.91
N THR A 474 -99.40 61.44 77.71
CA THR A 474 -98.70 60.15 77.78
C THR A 474 -99.61 59.06 78.35
N LYS A 475 -100.43 59.36 79.35
CA LYS A 475 -101.42 58.49 79.99
C LYS A 475 -102.53 58.12 79.01
N GLU A 476 -102.97 59.05 78.16
CA GLU A 476 -103.88 58.77 77.05
C GLU A 476 -103.24 57.88 75.99
N GLN A 477 -101.98 58.12 75.59
CA GLN A 477 -101.26 57.23 74.67
C GLN A 477 -101.06 55.81 75.26
N PHE A 478 -100.94 55.66 76.58
CA PHE A 478 -100.79 54.35 77.23
C PHE A 478 -102.13 53.64 77.47
N TYR A 479 -103.18 54.32 77.95
CA TYR A 479 -104.44 53.70 78.35
C TYR A 479 -105.56 53.81 77.31
N GLY A 480 -105.47 54.76 76.39
CA GLY A 480 -106.50 55.08 75.40
C GLY A 480 -106.87 53.93 74.46
N GLN A 481 -107.97 54.12 73.73
CA GLN A 481 -108.66 53.08 72.96
C GLN A 481 -107.97 52.71 71.63
N ARG A 482 -106.75 53.21 71.39
CA ARG A 482 -105.94 52.96 70.18
C ARG A 482 -104.49 52.50 70.49
N ALA A 483 -104.27 51.92 71.67
CA ALA A 483 -102.96 51.41 72.09
C ALA A 483 -102.91 49.87 72.05
N GLU A 484 -102.39 49.30 70.95
CA GLU A 484 -102.24 47.85 70.73
C GLU A 484 -100.99 47.26 71.44
N VAL A 485 -100.22 48.05 72.19
CA VAL A 485 -98.97 47.61 72.81
C VAL A 485 -99.21 47.07 74.23
N SER A 486 -98.88 45.80 74.44
CA SER A 486 -99.14 45.02 75.66
C SER A 486 -98.26 45.44 76.87
N ARG A 487 -98.46 46.65 77.38
CA ARG A 487 -97.85 47.16 78.63
C ARG A 487 -98.84 47.94 79.53
N LYS A 488 -100.15 47.90 79.25
CA LYS A 488 -101.19 48.52 80.09
C LYS A 488 -101.20 47.98 81.53
N ASP A 489 -100.60 46.81 81.78
CA ASP A 489 -100.56 46.12 83.07
C ASP A 489 -99.17 46.04 83.73
N ASP A 490 -98.12 46.70 83.22
CA ASP A 490 -96.83 46.73 83.92
C ASP A 490 -96.99 47.48 85.27
N PRO A 491 -96.75 46.82 86.42
CA PRO A 491 -97.04 47.41 87.72
C PRO A 491 -96.21 48.68 87.97
N ARG A 492 -95.01 48.79 87.39
CA ARG A 492 -94.13 49.96 87.55
C ARG A 492 -94.62 51.17 86.75
N VAL A 493 -95.33 50.93 85.64
CA VAL A 493 -95.96 52.00 84.85
C VAL A 493 -97.22 52.49 85.55
N LYS A 494 -98.02 51.57 86.12
CA LYS A 494 -99.17 51.91 86.98
C LYS A 494 -98.72 52.70 88.21
N GLU A 495 -97.73 52.21 88.94
CA GLU A 495 -97.13 52.83 90.12
C GLU A 495 -96.60 54.24 89.80
N LEU A 496 -95.87 54.43 88.69
CA LEU A 496 -95.41 55.76 88.28
C LEU A 496 -96.57 56.73 87.99
N PHE A 497 -97.64 56.29 87.32
CA PHE A 497 -98.81 57.15 87.12
C PHE A 497 -99.56 57.44 88.42
N ILE A 498 -99.61 56.50 89.37
CA ILE A 498 -100.21 56.69 90.70
C ILE A 498 -99.39 57.69 91.53
N ASP A 499 -98.06 57.59 91.53
CA ASP A 499 -97.18 58.53 92.23
C ASP A 499 -97.27 59.94 91.64
N ILE A 500 -97.41 60.07 90.31
CA ILE A 500 -97.60 61.38 89.67
C ILE A 500 -99.01 61.93 89.97
N GLU A 501 -100.05 61.10 90.01
CA GLU A 501 -101.39 61.55 90.43
C GLU A 501 -101.40 62.03 91.88
N LYS A 502 -100.70 61.32 92.78
CA LYS A 502 -100.51 61.71 94.16
C LYS A 502 -99.72 63.02 94.30
N LEU A 503 -98.79 63.31 93.39
CA LEU A 503 -98.15 64.62 93.29
C LEU A 503 -99.10 65.70 92.74
N ARG A 504 -100.08 65.34 91.89
CA ARG A 504 -101.16 66.26 91.48
C ARG A 504 -102.10 66.56 92.64
N GLU A 505 -102.54 65.54 93.39
CA GLU A 505 -103.34 65.71 94.61
C GLU A 505 -102.62 66.62 95.62
N GLN A 506 -101.31 66.46 95.80
CA GLN A 506 -100.51 67.36 96.64
C GLN A 506 -100.41 68.78 96.10
N PHE A 507 -100.37 68.96 94.77
CA PHE A 507 -100.35 70.27 94.13
C PHE A 507 -101.71 70.99 94.26
N GLU A 508 -102.81 70.30 93.95
CA GLU A 508 -104.18 70.83 94.02
C GLU A 508 -104.65 71.07 95.46
N ALA A 509 -104.07 70.39 96.45
CA ALA A 509 -104.32 70.64 97.87
C ALA A 509 -103.61 71.90 98.43
N ILE A 510 -102.69 72.52 97.67
CA ILE A 510 -102.04 73.77 98.08
C ILE A 510 -102.98 74.93 97.72
N GLU A 511 -103.57 75.56 98.74
CA GLU A 511 -104.47 76.71 98.60
C GLU A 511 -103.78 77.87 97.85
N ARG A 512 -104.17 78.08 96.59
CA ARG A 512 -103.55 79.08 95.69
C ARG A 512 -103.63 80.48 96.30
N PRO A 513 -102.50 81.21 96.45
CA PRO A 513 -102.52 82.55 97.02
C PRO A 513 -103.34 83.53 96.17
N ASN A 514 -103.82 84.61 96.79
CA ASN A 514 -104.50 85.69 96.07
C ASN A 514 -103.45 86.65 95.50
N LEU A 515 -102.99 86.34 94.27
CA LEU A 515 -101.88 87.00 93.59
C LEU A 515 -102.26 88.40 93.07
N GLN A 516 -101.43 89.40 93.36
CA GLN A 516 -101.70 90.82 93.06
C GLN A 516 -101.25 91.25 91.65
N LEU A 517 -100.34 90.52 91.02
CA LEU A 517 -100.03 90.69 89.59
C LEU A 517 -101.15 90.16 88.67
N GLU A 518 -102.02 89.29 89.17
CA GLU A 518 -102.97 88.52 88.33
C GLU A 518 -104.28 89.28 87.99
N ASN A 519 -104.58 90.40 88.66
CA ASN A 519 -105.76 91.23 88.35
C ASN A 519 -105.37 92.69 88.02
N PRO A 520 -105.73 93.26 86.84
CA PRO A 520 -104.83 94.23 86.20
C PRO A 520 -105.42 95.63 85.94
N SER A 521 -104.54 96.58 85.56
CA SER A 521 -104.93 97.71 84.69
C SER A 521 -103.79 98.08 83.72
N PRO A 522 -104.06 98.61 82.50
CA PRO A 522 -103.25 98.20 81.34
C PRO A 522 -102.59 99.34 80.54
N LYS A 523 -101.57 98.99 79.72
CA LYS A 523 -101.34 99.64 78.41
C LYS A 523 -100.40 98.90 77.44
N ALA A 524 -100.84 98.85 76.18
CA ALA A 524 -100.11 98.86 74.90
C ALA A 524 -98.85 97.96 74.75
N GLU A 525 -98.89 96.86 74.00
CA GLU A 525 -98.92 96.80 72.50
C GLU A 525 -97.63 97.27 71.80
N THR A 526 -96.89 96.33 71.21
CA THR A 526 -96.66 96.31 69.73
C THR A 526 -96.05 94.99 69.23
N SER A 527 -96.70 94.40 68.21
CA SER A 527 -96.17 93.78 66.96
C SER A 527 -94.77 93.13 66.85
N SER A 528 -94.51 92.15 65.96
CA SER A 528 -95.32 91.15 65.20
C SER A 528 -94.42 90.42 64.18
N SER A 529 -94.64 89.12 63.94
CA SER A 529 -94.26 88.39 62.70
C SER A 529 -92.75 88.40 62.31
N GLU A 530 -92.23 87.68 61.29
CA GLU A 530 -92.86 86.80 60.30
C GLU A 530 -92.01 85.53 60.02
N LYS A 531 -92.13 84.92 58.83
CA LYS A 531 -91.73 83.53 58.52
C LYS A 531 -90.70 83.45 57.33
N PRO A 532 -90.67 82.49 56.37
CA PRO A 532 -89.42 81.81 55.98
C PRO A 532 -89.06 81.98 54.47
N GLN A 533 -88.48 80.92 53.86
CA GLN A 533 -88.18 80.69 52.42
C GLN A 533 -86.76 81.09 51.94
N SER A 534 -86.18 80.54 50.87
CA SER A 534 -86.25 79.20 50.23
C SER A 534 -85.27 79.14 49.03
N GLY A 535 -84.77 77.95 48.63
CA GLY A 535 -84.38 77.71 47.22
C GLY A 535 -82.89 77.57 46.87
N PRO A 536 -82.55 77.25 45.58
CA PRO A 536 -81.78 76.03 45.31
C PRO A 536 -80.76 76.05 44.11
N SER A 537 -80.12 74.87 43.88
CA SER A 537 -79.77 74.25 42.57
C SER A 537 -78.34 74.29 41.96
N HIS A 538 -78.08 73.23 41.14
CA HIS A 538 -77.16 73.07 39.98
C HIS A 538 -75.74 72.44 40.10
N LEU A 539 -75.27 71.93 38.94
CA LEU A 539 -74.06 71.15 38.55
C LEU A 539 -73.31 71.93 37.43
N PRO A 540 -72.34 71.41 36.60
CA PRO A 540 -71.34 70.30 36.67
C PRO A 540 -69.90 70.83 36.34
N THR A 541 -68.96 70.04 35.75
CA THR A 541 -68.05 70.35 34.57
C THR A 541 -66.97 69.25 34.30
N GLU A 542 -66.38 69.21 33.09
CA GLU A 542 -65.35 68.27 32.54
C GLU A 542 -63.87 68.83 32.66
N SER A 543 -62.76 68.35 32.05
CA SER A 543 -62.37 67.27 31.08
C SER A 543 -60.98 66.66 31.50
N THR A 544 -59.95 66.19 30.74
CA THR A 544 -59.49 66.16 29.30
C THR A 544 -58.49 64.98 29.08
N GLY A 545 -57.71 64.90 27.97
CA GLY A 545 -56.65 63.88 27.75
C GLY A 545 -55.64 64.16 26.59
N ALA A 546 -54.79 63.15 26.24
CA ALA A 546 -53.72 63.14 25.18
C ALA A 546 -52.40 63.92 25.51
N GLN A 547 -51.21 63.80 24.84
CA GLN A 547 -50.76 63.08 23.61
C GLN A 547 -49.19 62.91 23.52
N GLU A 548 -48.70 61.93 22.72
CA GLU A 548 -47.45 61.79 21.88
C GLU A 548 -45.96 62.19 22.22
N ALA A 549 -45.06 61.20 21.98
CA ALA A 549 -43.85 61.10 21.10
C ALA A 549 -42.59 62.05 21.07
N GLY A 550 -41.38 61.44 21.12
CA GLY A 550 -40.12 61.78 20.38
C GLY A 550 -39.19 62.93 20.88
N THR A 551 -37.87 63.03 20.59
CA THR A 551 -36.82 62.10 20.06
C THR A 551 -35.37 62.66 20.32
N ASP A 552 -34.35 61.77 20.46
CA ASP A 552 -32.89 61.93 20.18
C ASP A 552 -31.93 62.86 21.00
N LYS A 553 -30.83 62.28 21.56
CA LYS A 553 -29.40 62.65 21.32
C LYS A 553 -28.35 61.86 22.14
N GLN A 554 -27.15 61.65 21.56
CA GLN A 554 -25.91 61.06 22.13
C GLN A 554 -24.86 62.15 22.51
N PRO A 555 -23.61 61.88 23.01
CA PRO A 555 -22.76 60.65 23.10
C PRO A 555 -22.37 60.24 24.55
N GLY A 556 -21.49 59.25 24.86
CA GLY A 556 -20.77 58.20 24.09
C GLY A 556 -19.44 57.74 24.77
N SER A 557 -18.71 56.79 24.14
CA SER A 557 -17.44 56.13 24.57
C SER A 557 -17.53 55.07 25.70
N GLY A 558 -16.84 53.90 25.57
CA GLY A 558 -16.97 52.81 26.57
C GLY A 558 -16.26 51.43 26.38
N ALA A 559 -15.71 51.09 25.21
CA ALA A 559 -14.73 49.99 24.96
C ALA A 559 -15.15 48.48 24.92
N VAL A 560 -14.57 47.76 23.93
CA VAL A 560 -14.23 46.29 23.84
C VAL A 560 -15.31 45.23 23.44
N LYS A 561 -15.46 45.05 22.11
CA LYS A 561 -15.12 43.83 21.31
C LYS A 561 -15.82 42.46 21.56
N ALA A 562 -16.74 42.08 20.66
CA ALA A 562 -16.81 40.74 20.03
C ALA A 562 -17.64 40.73 18.72
N GLN A 563 -17.30 39.81 17.81
CA GLN A 563 -18.04 39.27 16.64
C GLN A 563 -18.99 40.17 15.80
N GLN A 564 -18.64 40.32 14.52
CA GLN A 564 -19.55 39.99 13.41
C GLN A 564 -18.76 39.29 12.28
N THR A 565 -19.47 38.54 11.43
CA THR A 565 -18.91 37.68 10.37
C THR A 565 -18.63 38.42 9.06
N HIS A 566 -17.64 37.94 8.30
CA HIS A 566 -17.46 38.25 6.88
C HIS A 566 -17.22 36.95 6.10
N ASP A 567 -17.66 36.94 4.84
CA ASP A 567 -17.87 35.72 4.06
C ASP A 567 -16.57 35.14 3.48
N THR A 568 -16.30 33.87 3.77
CA THR A 568 -15.13 33.12 3.27
C THR A 568 -15.37 32.46 1.90
N GLU A 569 -16.60 32.48 1.39
CA GLU A 569 -16.97 31.84 0.12
C GLU A 569 -16.42 32.61 -1.10
N ALA A 570 -16.27 33.94 -0.98
CA ALA A 570 -15.79 34.80 -2.06
C ALA A 570 -14.27 34.69 -2.34
N GLU A 571 -13.46 34.19 -1.39
CA GLU A 571 -12.01 34.02 -1.63
C GLU A 571 -11.66 32.65 -2.22
N LEU A 572 -12.45 31.60 -1.96
CA LEU A 572 -12.24 30.27 -2.55
C LEU A 572 -12.40 30.30 -4.08
N ALA A 573 -13.44 30.98 -4.57
CA ALA A 573 -13.68 31.18 -6.01
C ALA A 573 -12.56 31.96 -6.72
N LYS A 574 -11.66 32.63 -5.97
CA LYS A 574 -10.52 33.36 -6.52
C LYS A 574 -9.27 32.49 -6.68
N LEU A 575 -9.00 31.56 -5.75
CA LEU A 575 -7.89 30.61 -5.87
C LEU A 575 -8.13 29.57 -6.97
N GLU A 576 -9.37 29.10 -7.12
CA GLU A 576 -9.74 28.15 -8.19
C GLU A 576 -9.60 28.75 -9.61
N SER A 577 -9.45 30.08 -9.71
CA SER A 577 -9.16 30.79 -10.96
C SER A 577 -7.66 30.98 -11.25
N GLU A 578 -6.75 30.71 -10.31
CA GLU A 578 -5.30 30.83 -10.54
C GLU A 578 -4.63 29.50 -10.91
N PHE A 579 -5.25 28.35 -10.58
CA PHE A 579 -4.87 27.06 -11.15
C PHE A 579 -5.62 26.80 -12.47
N GLY A 580 -4.99 27.22 -13.57
CA GLY A 580 -5.54 27.09 -14.91
C GLY A 580 -5.87 25.64 -15.32
N LYS A 581 -6.97 25.48 -16.05
CA LYS A 581 -7.40 24.19 -16.63
C LYS A 581 -6.35 23.64 -17.61
N VAL A 582 -5.63 22.60 -17.19
CA VAL A 582 -5.07 21.59 -18.09
C VAL A 582 -5.60 20.23 -17.63
N GLY A 583 -6.81 19.92 -18.06
CA GLY A 583 -7.32 18.56 -18.03
C GLY A 583 -7.18 17.92 -19.41
N GLN A 584 -7.21 16.59 -19.43
CA GLN A 584 -7.80 15.81 -20.52
C GLN A 584 -7.02 15.79 -21.85
N ASP A 585 -5.84 15.15 -21.85
CA ASP A 585 -5.20 14.57 -23.05
C ASP A 585 -4.41 13.28 -22.72
N TYR A 586 -5.00 12.39 -21.91
CA TYR A 586 -4.59 10.98 -21.79
C TYR A 586 -5.81 10.09 -21.55
N SER A 587 -6.27 9.42 -22.60
CA SER A 587 -7.29 8.35 -22.55
C SER A 587 -6.68 7.06 -22.00
N GLY A 588 -7.37 6.38 -21.09
CA GLY A 588 -6.91 5.15 -20.44
C GLY A 588 -6.97 3.88 -21.30
N GLU A 589 -6.60 3.97 -22.58
CA GLU A 589 -6.74 2.90 -23.59
C GLU A 589 -5.45 2.71 -24.42
N GLU A 590 -4.27 2.76 -23.79
CA GLU A 590 -2.98 2.42 -24.45
C GLU A 590 -2.05 1.59 -23.55
N ILE A 591 -2.62 0.72 -22.71
CA ILE A 591 -1.88 -0.31 -21.94
C ILE A 591 -2.53 -1.67 -22.18
N ASN A 592 -2.29 -2.26 -23.35
CA ASN A 592 -2.47 -3.70 -23.61
C ASN A 592 -1.83 -4.24 -24.91
N ASP A 593 -1.06 -3.45 -25.66
CA ASP A 593 -0.21 -3.94 -26.76
C ASP A 593 1.26 -3.95 -26.34
N TRP A 594 1.72 -5.06 -25.76
CA TRP A 594 3.13 -5.41 -25.60
C TRP A 594 3.38 -6.71 -26.36
N GLU A 595 4.16 -6.63 -27.45
CA GLU A 595 4.40 -7.71 -28.42
C GLU A 595 5.28 -8.85 -27.88
N PHE A 596 4.86 -9.53 -26.80
CA PHE A 596 5.57 -10.69 -26.25
C PHE A 596 5.28 -12.00 -27.00
N ASP A 597 4.24 -12.02 -27.82
CA ASP A 597 3.78 -13.17 -28.60
C ASP A 597 4.62 -13.47 -29.86
N GLU A 598 5.38 -12.49 -30.38
CA GLU A 598 6.11 -12.65 -31.65
C GLU A 598 7.41 -13.45 -31.49
N LEU A 599 8.11 -13.25 -30.38
CA LEU A 599 9.37 -13.96 -30.07
C LEU A 599 9.17 -15.44 -29.71
N GLU A 600 8.00 -15.84 -29.22
CA GLU A 600 7.69 -17.26 -28.99
C GLU A 600 7.27 -17.98 -30.29
N ARG A 601 6.70 -17.26 -31.26
CA ARG A 601 6.39 -17.79 -32.61
C ARG A 601 7.64 -18.15 -33.42
N GLU A 602 8.72 -17.37 -33.35
CA GLU A 602 9.97 -17.71 -34.04
C GLU A 602 10.63 -18.98 -33.48
N LEU A 603 10.55 -19.22 -32.16
CA LEU A 603 11.08 -20.44 -31.54
C LEU A 603 10.27 -21.69 -31.91
N GLN A 604 8.94 -21.61 -31.90
CA GLN A 604 8.08 -22.77 -32.22
C GLN A 604 8.03 -23.10 -33.71
N SER A 605 8.21 -22.12 -34.61
CA SER A 605 8.24 -22.37 -36.06
C SER A 605 9.52 -23.08 -36.52
N GLY A 606 10.65 -22.89 -35.83
CA GLY A 606 11.93 -23.53 -36.13
C GLY A 606 11.96 -25.06 -36.01
N GLU A 607 11.23 -25.65 -35.06
CA GLU A 607 11.23 -27.12 -34.86
C GLU A 607 10.36 -27.89 -35.87
N SER A 608 9.56 -27.21 -36.69
CA SER A 608 8.59 -27.85 -37.60
C SER A 608 9.18 -28.32 -38.95
N SER A 609 10.45 -28.02 -39.24
CA SER A 609 11.04 -28.13 -40.60
C SER A 609 12.05 -29.29 -40.77
N THR A 610 12.02 -30.32 -39.92
CA THR A 610 12.86 -31.53 -40.07
C THR A 610 12.11 -32.85 -39.82
N LYS A 611 11.38 -33.32 -40.83
CA LYS A 611 11.01 -34.74 -40.97
C LYS A 611 10.69 -35.14 -42.41
#